data_AF-A0A818DVS4-F1
#
_entry.id   AF-A0A818DVS4-F1
#
_cell.length_a   1.000
_cell.length_b   1.000
_cell.length_c   1.000
_cell.angle_alpha   90.00
_cell.angle_beta   90.00
_cell.angle_gamma   90.00
#
_symmetry.space_group_name_H-M   'P 1'
#
loop_
_entity.id
_entity.type
_entity.pdbx_description
1 polymer ?
#
loop_
_entity_poly.entity_id
_entity_poly.type
_entity_poly.pdbx_seq_one_letter_code
_entity_poly.pdbx_strand_id
1 'polypeptide(L)' 'YIDCCIKLSGMPDLTLNFVNPRLLDDISFHPCVRLRKWESEHVLSFIPPDGNFRLISYH' A
#
# COMPACT_ATOMS: atom_id res chain seq x y z
N TYR A 1 -5.06 10.15 -2.40
CA TYR A 1 -5.45 8.74 -2.14
C TYR A 1 -4.94 7.85 -3.26
N ILE A 2 -4.70 6.56 -2.97
CA ILE A 2 -4.34 5.53 -3.96
C ILE A 2 -5.38 4.42 -3.88
N ASP A 3 -6.13 4.24 -4.96
CA ASP A 3 -7.09 3.15 -5.11
C ASP A 3 -6.50 2.06 -6.01
N CYS A 4 -6.82 0.80 -5.71
CA CYS A 4 -6.32 -0.37 -6.42
C CYS A 4 -7.47 -1.19 -7.00
N CYS A 5 -7.25 -1.78 -8.18
CA CYS A 5 -8.09 -2.82 -8.76
C CYS A 5 -7.26 -4.08 -8.95
N ILE A 6 -7.48 -5.10 -8.12
CA ILE A 6 -6.68 -6.31 -8.09
C ILE A 6 -7.38 -7.44 -8.81
N LYS A 7 -6.69 -7.95 -9.84
CA LYS A 7 -7.11 -9.10 -10.66
C LYS A 7 -5.93 -10.07 -10.79
N LEU A 8 -5.41 -10.49 -9.65
CA LEU A 8 -4.28 -11.40 -9.53
C LEU A 8 -4.77 -12.71 -8.90
N SER A 9 -4.24 -13.85 -9.34
CA SER A 9 -4.61 -15.16 -8.79
C SER A 9 -3.81 -15.51 -7.53
N GLY A 10 -4.43 -16.15 -6.55
CA GLY A 10 -3.77 -16.66 -5.35
C GLY A 10 -3.58 -15.59 -4.26
N MET A 11 -2.48 -15.64 -3.52
CA MET A 11 -2.15 -14.68 -2.46
C MET A 11 -0.84 -13.96 -2.79
N PRO A 12 -0.84 -13.02 -3.77
CA PRO A 12 0.38 -12.35 -4.20
C PRO A 12 0.90 -11.41 -3.11
N ASP A 13 2.21 -11.46 -2.84
CA ASP A 13 2.90 -10.48 -2.00
C ASP A 13 3.41 -9.33 -2.88
N LEU A 14 2.83 -8.15 -2.73
CA LEU A 14 3.15 -6.98 -3.52
C LEU A 14 4.03 -6.01 -2.75
N THR A 15 4.94 -5.37 -3.48
CA THR A 15 5.81 -4.31 -2.99
C THR A 15 5.70 -3.10 -3.91
N LEU A 16 5.35 -1.93 -3.35
CA LEU A 16 5.27 -0.67 -4.05
C LEU A 16 6.23 0.35 -3.43
N ASN A 17 7.04 0.97 -4.28
CA ASN A 17 8.04 1.97 -3.90
C ASN A 17 7.66 3.33 -4.49
N PHE A 18 7.85 4.40 -3.71
CA PHE A 18 7.74 5.77 -4.20
C PHE A 18 9.13 6.33 -4.48
N VAL A 19 9.27 7.11 -5.56
CA VAL A 19 10.53 7.82 -5.85
C VAL A 19 10.85 8.85 -4.75
N ASN A 20 9.82 9.51 -4.22
CA ASN A 20 9.95 10.44 -3.10
C ASN A 20 8.82 10.24 -2.08
N PRO A 21 8.96 9.29 -1.14
CA PRO A 21 7.92 8.98 -0.15
C PRO A 21 7.66 10.13 0.84
N ARG A 22 8.58 11.10 0.94
CA ARG A 22 8.43 12.29 1.82
C ARG A 22 7.35 13.28 1.37
N LEU A 23 6.79 13.09 0.17
CA LEU A 23 5.65 13.88 -0.31
C LEU A 23 4.30 13.36 0.21
N LEU A 24 4.30 12.23 0.93
CA LEU A 24 3.10 11.62 1.47
C LEU A 24 3.00 11.99 2.96
N ASP A 25 2.14 12.93 3.30
CA ASP A 25 1.86 13.33 4.68
C ASP A 25 0.50 12.79 5.14
N ASP A 26 0.35 12.63 6.46
CA ASP A 26 -0.88 12.16 7.15
C ASP A 26 -1.52 10.92 6.49
N ILE A 27 -0.69 9.88 6.32
CA ILE A 27 -1.09 8.68 5.59
C ILE A 27 -1.97 7.78 6.46
N SER A 28 -3.15 7.41 5.96
CA SER A 28 -3.92 6.29 6.46
C SER A 28 -3.75 5.07 5.56
N PHE A 29 -3.53 3.90 6.16
CA PHE A 29 -3.24 2.67 5.43
C PHE A 29 -4.42 1.70 5.46
N HIS A 30 -4.60 0.97 4.36
CA HIS A 30 -5.44 -0.22 4.36
C HIS A 30 -4.86 -1.29 5.30
N PRO A 31 -5.68 -2.08 6.02
CA PRO A 31 -5.20 -3.12 6.94
C PRO A 31 -4.29 -4.19 6.32
N CYS A 32 -4.27 -4.33 4.99
CA CYS A 32 -3.39 -5.28 4.31
C CYS A 32 -1.92 -4.81 4.25
N VAL A 33 -1.63 -3.55 4.59
CA VAL A 33 -0.28 -2.98 4.56
C VAL A 33 0.51 -3.36 5.82
N ARG A 34 1.74 -3.85 5.61
CA ARG A 34 2.71 -4.13 6.69
C ARG A 34 3.35 -2.83 7.17
N LEU A 35 2.73 -2.18 8.16
CA LEU A 35 3.15 -0.88 8.71
C LEU A 35 4.63 -0.81 9.10
N ARG A 36 5.17 -1.86 9.75
CA ARG A 36 6.59 -1.89 10.16
C ARG A 36 7.55 -1.68 8.99
N LYS A 37 7.23 -2.22 7.80
CA LYS A 37 8.07 -2.06 6.61
C LYS A 37 7.98 -0.66 6.04
N TRP A 38 6.80 -0.04 6.12
CA TRP A 38 6.64 1.37 5.77
C TRP A 38 7.47 2.27 6.71
N GLU A 39 7.41 2.03 8.01
CA GLU A 39 8.15 2.81 9.01
C GLU A 39 9.68 2.68 8.87
N SER A 40 10.19 1.49 8.53
CA SER A 40 11.63 1.25 8.43
C SER A 40 12.24 1.57 7.05
N GLU A 41 11.51 1.25 5.97
CA GLU A 41 12.05 1.28 4.61
C GLU A 41 11.30 2.27 3.70
N HIS A 42 10.19 2.87 4.15
CA HIS A 42 9.28 3.66 3.31
C HIS A 42 8.75 2.89 2.10
N VAL A 43 8.50 1.60 2.29
CA VAL A 43 8.00 0.68 1.26
C VAL A 43 6.63 0.15 1.65
N LEU A 44 5.67 0.24 0.73
CA LEU A 44 4.37 -0.40 0.91
C LEU A 44 4.48 -1.87 0.55
N SER A 45 4.33 -2.74 1.54
CA SER A 45 4.31 -4.19 1.35
C SER A 45 3.01 -4.78 1.88
N PHE A 46 2.31 -5.57 1.05
CA PHE A 46 0.95 -6.03 1.35
C PHE A 46 0.56 -7.25 0.52
N ILE A 47 -0.36 -8.06 1.07
CA ILE A 47 -1.13 -9.05 0.31
C ILE A 47 -2.52 -8.44 0.09
N PRO A 48 -2.88 -8.02 -1.13
CA PRO A 48 -4.09 -7.24 -1.34
C PRO A 48 -5.38 -8.08 -1.26
N PRO A 49 -6.51 -7.48 -0.87
CA PRO A 49 -7.84 -8.00 -1.18
C PRO A 49 -8.11 -8.04 -2.69
N ASP A 50 -9.00 -8.93 -3.10
CA ASP A 50 -9.48 -8.98 -4.48
C ASP A 50 -10.40 -7.79 -4.82
N GLY A 51 -10.37 -7.38 -6.09
CA GLY A 51 -11.25 -6.33 -6.60
C GLY A 51 -10.79 -4.93 -6.24
N ASN A 52 -11.74 -4.03 -6.00
CA ASN A 52 -11.47 -2.60 -5.82
C ASN A 52 -11.40 -2.25 -4.33
N PHE A 53 -10.33 -1.59 -3.90
CA PHE A 53 -10.20 -1.05 -2.55
C PHE A 53 -9.26 0.16 -2.52
N ARG A 54 -9.33 0.93 -1.43
CA ARG A 54 -8.38 2.03 -1.18
C ARG A 54 -7.16 1.50 -0.43
N LEU A 55 -5.98 1.60 -1.03
CA LEU A 55 -4.72 1.15 -0.43
C LEU A 55 -4.20 2.15 0.61
N ILE A 56 -4.15 3.43 0.26
CA ILE A 56 -3.81 4.51 1.20
C ILE A 56 -4.63 5.78 0.93
N SER A 57 -4.87 6.57 1.97
CA SER A 57 -5.18 8.00 1.86
C SER A 57 -4.01 8.81 2.41
N TYR A 58 -3.77 9.98 1.85
CA TYR A 58 -2.71 10.91 2.26
C TYR A 58 -3.23 12.33 1.99
N HIS A 59 -2.71 13.32 2.72
CA HIS A 59 -3.04 14.74 2.55
C HIS A 59 -2.24 15.36 1.40
#